data_AF-A0A2G1BPG6-F1
#
_entry.id   AF-A0A2G1BPG6-F1
#
_cell.length_a   1.000
_cell.length_b   1.000
_cell.length_c   1.000
_cell.angle_alpha   90.00
_cell.angle_beta   90.00
_cell.angle_gamma   90.00
#
_symmetry.space_group_name_H-M   'P 1'
#
loop_
_entity.id
_entity.type
_entity.pdbx_description
1 polymer ?
#
loop_
_entity_poly.entity_id
_entity_poly.type
_entity_poly.pdbx_seq_one_letter_code
_entity_poly.pdbx_strand_id
1 'polypeptide(L)'
;AILEDSLANLSGDVIPGELVFKLYDTYGFPADLTADVARERFMTIDEQGFQECMDVQRKTAQQAGKFGADYNQQLKSDKHTDFKGYDATQYSGTVIEMFAQGESVSVLEDGQQGIVILDRTPFYAESGGQIG
;
A
#
# COMPACT_ATOMS: atom_id res chain seq x y z
N ALA A 1 7.60 -32.17 8.65
CA ALA A 1 7.91 -30.73 8.48
C ALA A 1 6.79 -30.04 7.69
N ILE A 2 6.54 -28.73 7.83
CA ILE A 2 5.45 -28.00 7.12
C ILE A 2 5.47 -28.22 5.60
N LEU A 3 6.68 -28.32 5.03
CA LEU A 3 6.90 -28.64 3.63
C LEU A 3 6.34 -30.02 3.25
N GLU A 4 6.62 -31.05 4.05
CA GLU A 4 6.17 -32.43 3.78
C GLU A 4 4.64 -32.56 3.88
N ASP A 5 4.02 -31.85 4.83
CA ASP A 5 2.56 -31.84 4.99
C ASP A 5 1.87 -31.12 3.83
N SER A 6 2.49 -30.04 3.33
CA SER A 6 1.99 -29.31 2.17
C SER A 6 2.13 -30.11 0.87
N LEU A 7 3.19 -30.92 0.74
CA LEU A 7 3.45 -31.79 -0.40
C LEU A 7 2.63 -33.10 -0.35
N ALA A 8 2.33 -33.63 0.83
CA ALA A 8 1.57 -34.88 0.99
C ALA A 8 0.12 -34.78 0.48
N ASN A 9 -0.42 -33.56 0.42
CA ASN A 9 -1.78 -33.29 -0.04
C ASN A 9 -1.87 -32.87 -1.52
N LEU A 10 -0.74 -32.83 -2.23
CA LEU A 10 -0.69 -32.47 -3.64
C LEU A 10 -0.98 -33.68 -4.53
N SER A 11 -1.78 -33.44 -5.57
CA SER A 11 -2.03 -34.42 -6.65
C SER A 11 -1.35 -33.92 -7.92
N GLY A 12 -0.35 -34.66 -8.40
CA GLY A 12 0.40 -34.34 -9.62
C GLY A 12 1.91 -34.16 -9.38
N ASP A 13 2.64 -33.99 -10.48
CA ASP A 13 4.11 -33.92 -10.49
C ASP A 13 4.65 -32.48 -10.48
N VAL A 14 3.77 -31.48 -10.29
CA VAL A 14 4.10 -30.05 -10.31
C VAL A 14 3.57 -29.39 -9.05
N ILE A 15 4.45 -28.72 -8.31
CA ILE A 15 4.11 -27.91 -7.14
C ILE A 15 3.67 -26.53 -7.65
N PRO A 16 2.42 -26.08 -7.38
CA PRO A 16 1.91 -24.80 -7.83
C PRO A 16 2.75 -23.62 -7.34
N GLY A 17 2.93 -22.61 -8.19
CA GLY A 17 3.71 -21.42 -7.85
C GLY A 17 3.18 -20.66 -6.64
N GLU A 18 1.86 -20.65 -6.43
CA GLU A 18 1.21 -20.08 -5.23
C GLU A 18 1.66 -20.76 -3.93
N LEU A 19 1.86 -22.09 -3.96
CA LEU A 19 2.32 -22.83 -2.79
C LEU A 19 3.80 -22.56 -2.51
N VAL A 20 4.64 -22.51 -3.56
CA VAL A 20 6.05 -22.10 -3.46
C VAL A 20 6.15 -20.68 -2.90
N PHE A 21 5.30 -19.77 -3.39
CA PHE A 21 5.22 -18.40 -2.89
C PHE A 21 4.82 -18.35 -1.42
N LYS A 22 3.84 -19.14 -0.98
CA LYS A 22 3.45 -19.22 0.44
C LYS A 22 4.58 -19.74 1.33
N LEU A 23 5.31 -20.75 0.88
CA LEU A 23 6.47 -21.29 1.58
C LEU A 23 7.56 -20.22 1.73
N TYR A 24 7.81 -19.45 0.68
CA TYR A 24 8.76 -18.34 0.68
C TYR A 24 8.31 -17.16 1.57
N ASP A 25 7.12 -16.62 1.33
CA ASP A 25 6.62 -15.39 1.95
C ASP A 25 6.20 -15.57 3.41
N THR A 26 5.47 -16.64 3.71
CA THR A 26 4.90 -16.85 5.06
C THR A 26 5.85 -17.63 5.97
N TYR A 27 6.56 -18.63 5.42
CA TYR A 27 7.37 -19.55 6.21
C TYR A 27 8.88 -19.34 6.05
N GLY A 28 9.31 -18.41 5.17
CA GLY A 28 10.72 -18.08 4.96
C GLY A 28 11.52 -19.19 4.26
N PHE A 29 10.85 -20.14 3.61
CA PHE A 29 11.49 -21.29 2.98
C PHE A 29 11.93 -20.94 1.54
N PRO A 30 13.22 -21.05 1.19
CA PRO A 30 13.70 -20.66 -0.14
C PRO A 30 13.04 -21.47 -1.27
N ALA A 31 12.78 -20.80 -2.40
CA ALA A 31 12.28 -21.47 -3.61
C ALA A 31 13.25 -22.56 -4.11
N ASP A 32 14.56 -22.30 -4.03
CA ASP A 32 15.62 -23.26 -4.39
C ASP A 32 15.53 -24.55 -3.56
N LEU A 33 15.33 -24.42 -2.25
CA LEU A 33 15.21 -25.56 -1.36
C LEU A 33 13.89 -26.32 -1.59
N THR A 34 12.83 -25.61 -1.99
CA THR A 34 11.57 -26.23 -2.42
C THR A 34 11.76 -27.05 -3.69
N ALA A 35 12.53 -26.52 -4.65
CA ALA A 35 12.86 -27.21 -5.90
C ALA A 35 13.74 -28.45 -5.66
N ASP A 36 14.69 -28.39 -4.71
CA ASP A 36 15.52 -29.53 -4.36
C ASP A 36 14.69 -30.67 -3.75
N VAL A 37 13.79 -30.36 -2.81
CA VAL A 37 12.90 -31.36 -2.21
C VAL A 37 11.87 -31.90 -3.22
N ALA A 38 11.41 -31.07 -4.14
CA ALA A 38 10.56 -31.51 -5.24
C ALA A 38 11.28 -32.55 -6.11
N ARG A 39 12.54 -32.28 -6.46
CA ARG A 39 13.37 -33.17 -7.30
C ARG A 39 13.61 -34.52 -6.65
N GLU A 40 13.82 -34.56 -5.33
CA GLU A 40 13.93 -35.82 -4.56
C GLU A 40 12.68 -36.70 -4.65
N ARG A 41 11.52 -36.09 -4.95
CA ARG A 41 10.22 -36.78 -5.10
C ARG A 41 9.76 -36.91 -6.54
N PHE A 42 10.64 -36.67 -7.52
CA PHE A 42 10.32 -36.67 -8.96
C PHE A 42 9.26 -35.63 -9.35
N MET A 43 9.14 -34.56 -8.57
CA MET A 43 8.26 -33.42 -8.83
C MET A 43 9.06 -32.22 -9.35
N THR A 44 8.36 -31.26 -9.95
CA THR A 44 8.89 -29.97 -10.40
C THR A 44 8.14 -28.83 -9.72
N ILE A 45 8.69 -27.61 -9.75
CA ILE A 45 7.99 -26.41 -9.28
C ILE A 45 7.49 -25.60 -10.47
N ASP A 46 6.34 -24.95 -10.31
CA ASP A 46 5.85 -23.95 -11.26
C ASP A 46 6.53 -22.60 -10.98
N GLU A 47 7.69 -22.40 -11.61
CA GLU A 47 8.48 -21.17 -11.52
C GLU A 47 7.73 -19.95 -12.08
N GLN A 48 6.91 -20.15 -13.11
CA GLN A 48 6.16 -19.08 -13.73
C GLN A 48 5.09 -18.55 -12.77
N GLY A 49 4.28 -19.43 -12.18
CA GLY A 49 3.29 -19.04 -11.19
C GLY A 49 3.91 -18.37 -9.96
N PHE A 50 5.09 -18.83 -9.52
CA PHE A 50 5.83 -18.19 -8.43
C PHE A 50 6.24 -16.76 -8.80
N GLN A 51 6.77 -16.55 -10.00
CA GLN A 51 7.18 -15.23 -10.48
C GLN A 51 5.98 -14.28 -10.64
N GLU A 52 4.83 -14.78 -11.08
CA GLU A 52 3.58 -14.03 -11.15
C GLU A 52 3.13 -13.54 -9.76
N CYS A 53 3.18 -14.41 -8.75
CA CYS A 53 2.89 -14.01 -7.36
C CYS A 53 3.86 -12.95 -6.83
N MET A 54 5.17 -13.09 -7.11
CA MET A 54 6.18 -12.10 -6.73
C MET A 54 5.93 -10.74 -7.39
N ASP A 55 5.52 -10.72 -8.65
CA ASP A 55 5.20 -9.49 -9.37
C ASP A 55 3.93 -8.83 -8.85
N VAL A 56 2.91 -9.60 -8.49
CA VAL A 56 1.70 -9.10 -7.82
C VAL A 56 2.07 -8.47 -6.47
N GLN A 57 2.85 -9.17 -5.64
CA GLN A 57 3.30 -8.64 -4.35
C GLN A 57 4.08 -7.32 -4.53
N ARG A 58 5.02 -7.27 -5.49
CA ARG A 58 5.79 -6.06 -5.80
C ARG A 58 4.89 -4.90 -6.22
N LYS A 59 3.91 -5.15 -7.10
CA LYS A 59 2.96 -4.12 -7.55
C LYS A 59 2.10 -3.62 -6.40
N THR A 60 1.58 -4.51 -5.56
CA THR A 60 0.78 -4.15 -4.39
C THR A 60 1.60 -3.33 -3.38
N ALA A 61 2.86 -3.70 -3.13
CA ALA A 61 3.75 -2.91 -2.27
C ALA A 61 4.02 -1.50 -2.83
N GLN A 62 4.20 -1.38 -4.15
CA GLN A 62 4.35 -0.07 -4.81
C GLN A 62 3.06 0.77 -4.76
N GLN A 63 1.89 0.15 -4.85
CA GLN A 63 0.60 0.83 -4.74
C GLN A 63 0.30 1.24 -3.29
N ALA A 64 0.58 0.38 -2.31
CA ALA A 64 0.46 0.71 -0.90
C ALA A 64 1.41 1.85 -0.49
N GLY A 65 2.60 1.94 -1.09
CA GLY A 65 3.52 3.06 -0.92
C GLY A 65 3.04 4.40 -1.50
N LYS A 66 1.92 4.42 -2.26
CA LYS A 66 1.29 5.65 -2.79
C LYS A 66 0.15 6.17 -1.92
N PHE A 67 -0.03 5.66 -0.70
CA PHE A 67 -0.91 6.27 0.30
C PHE A 67 -0.45 7.73 0.56
N GLY A 68 -1.09 8.70 -0.11
CA GLY A 68 -0.83 10.14 0.00
C GLY A 68 -0.36 10.85 -1.29
N ALA A 69 -0.07 10.12 -2.38
CA ALA A 69 0.44 10.73 -3.61
C ALA A 69 -0.64 11.36 -4.51
N ASP A 70 -1.86 10.81 -4.50
CA ASP A 70 -2.92 11.27 -5.41
C ASP A 70 -3.50 12.65 -5.02
N TYR A 71 -3.57 12.99 -3.73
CA TYR A 71 -4.01 14.32 -3.28
C TYR A 71 -3.00 15.42 -3.64
N ASN A 72 -1.70 15.14 -3.50
CA ASN A 72 -0.65 16.15 -3.72
C ASN A 72 -0.33 16.41 -5.20
N GLN A 73 -0.60 15.47 -6.12
CA GLN A 73 -0.28 15.68 -7.54
C GLN A 73 -1.21 16.68 -8.26
N GLN A 74 -2.42 16.90 -7.75
CA GLN A 74 -3.39 17.84 -8.34
C GLN A 74 -3.41 19.21 -7.66
N LEU A 75 -2.99 19.30 -6.39
CA LEU A 75 -2.99 20.56 -5.63
C LEU A 75 -1.67 21.30 -5.83
N LYS A 76 -1.67 22.28 -6.74
CA LYS A 76 -0.56 23.24 -6.88
C LYS A 76 -0.84 24.47 -6.02
N SER A 77 -0.70 24.33 -4.70
CA SER A 77 -0.70 25.47 -3.78
C SER A 77 0.72 25.81 -3.38
N ASP A 78 1.11 27.07 -3.52
CA ASP A 78 2.39 27.60 -3.02
C ASP A 78 2.24 28.16 -1.59
N LYS A 79 1.09 27.94 -0.94
CA LYS A 79 0.81 28.46 0.40
C LYS A 79 1.37 27.54 1.47
N HIS A 80 1.70 28.15 2.60
CA HIS A 80 2.17 27.45 3.79
C HIS A 80 1.11 27.47 4.88
N THR A 81 0.90 26.31 5.51
CA THR A 81 0.02 26.13 6.66
C THR A 81 0.88 25.92 7.91
N ASP A 82 0.77 26.81 8.88
CA ASP A 82 1.43 26.65 10.18
C ASP A 82 0.75 25.55 11.00
N PHE A 83 1.44 24.43 11.20
CA PHE A 83 0.94 23.35 12.05
C PHE A 83 1.02 23.73 13.55
N LYS A 84 -0.09 23.61 14.26
CA LYS A 84 -0.24 23.97 15.68
C LYS A 84 -0.67 22.82 16.59
N GLY A 85 -0.77 21.60 16.06
CA GLY A 85 -1.30 20.44 16.80
C GLY A 85 -0.40 19.94 17.94
N TYR A 86 0.85 20.43 18.03
CA TYR A 86 1.71 20.19 19.20
C TYR A 86 1.36 21.10 20.40
N ASP A 87 0.83 22.29 20.14
CA ASP A 87 0.57 23.30 21.18
C ASP A 87 -0.84 23.15 21.77
N ALA A 88 -1.84 22.98 20.90
CA ALA A 88 -3.24 22.84 21.31
C ALA A 88 -4.06 22.07 20.27
N THR A 89 -5.19 21.51 20.73
CA THR A 89 -6.15 20.79 19.88
C THR A 89 -7.21 21.70 19.26
N GLN A 90 -7.22 22.99 19.62
CA GLN A 90 -8.16 23.99 19.10
C GLN A 90 -7.41 25.26 18.71
N TYR A 91 -7.69 25.77 17.51
CA TYR A 91 -7.12 27.00 16.98
C TYR A 91 -8.12 27.71 16.07
N SER A 92 -8.03 29.03 16.00
CA SER A 92 -8.66 29.81 14.93
C SER A 92 -7.71 29.92 13.75
N GLY A 93 -8.18 29.55 12.56
CA GLY A 93 -7.45 29.66 11.30
C GLY A 93 -8.26 30.43 10.25
N THR A 94 -7.57 31.01 9.28
CA THR A 94 -8.17 31.71 8.14
C THR A 94 -8.06 30.83 6.90
N VAL A 95 -9.14 30.71 6.14
CA VAL A 95 -9.13 30.07 4.83
C VAL A 95 -8.34 30.94 3.86
N ILE A 96 -7.24 30.41 3.35
CA ILE A 96 -6.36 31.12 2.41
C ILE A 96 -6.55 30.64 0.97
N GLU A 97 -6.94 29.38 0.77
CA GLU A 97 -7.29 28.84 -0.55
C GLU A 97 -8.36 27.75 -0.43
N MET A 98 -9.13 27.56 -1.50
CA MET A 98 -10.07 26.46 -1.65
C MET A 98 -9.96 25.84 -3.04
N PHE A 99 -10.21 24.54 -3.11
CA PHE A 99 -10.23 23.78 -4.34
C PHE A 99 -11.48 22.90 -4.43
N ALA A 100 -12.05 22.80 -5.63
CA ALA A 100 -13.09 21.83 -5.95
C ALA A 100 -12.71 21.12 -7.25
N GLN A 101 -12.81 19.79 -7.28
CA GLN A 101 -12.45 18.98 -8.46
C GLN A 101 -11.04 19.29 -9.03
N GLY A 102 -10.09 19.66 -8.17
CA GLY A 102 -8.72 20.00 -8.55
C GLY A 102 -8.51 21.44 -9.07
N GLU A 103 -9.56 22.25 -9.14
CA GLU A 103 -9.48 23.66 -9.57
C GLU A 103 -9.65 24.61 -8.38
N SER A 104 -8.96 25.76 -8.42
CA SER A 104 -9.08 26.78 -7.40
C SER A 104 -10.43 27.49 -7.49
N VAL A 105 -11.12 27.61 -6.36
CA VAL A 105 -12.46 28.22 -6.26
C VAL A 105 -12.51 29.25 -5.14
N SER A 106 -13.40 30.23 -5.27
CA SER A 106 -13.64 31.24 -4.23
C SER A 106 -14.78 30.87 -3.26
N VAL A 107 -15.57 29.84 -3.59
CA VAL A 107 -16.74 29.39 -2.81
C VAL A 107 -16.87 27.87 -2.93
N LEU A 108 -17.27 27.22 -1.85
CA LEU A 108 -17.76 25.84 -1.81
C LEU A 108 -19.23 25.86 -1.38
N GLU A 109 -20.09 25.16 -2.11
CA GLU A 109 -21.52 25.04 -1.78
C GLU A 109 -21.77 23.95 -0.72
N ASP A 110 -22.92 24.03 -0.05
CA ASP A 110 -23.33 23.00 0.91
C ASP A 110 -23.41 21.62 0.24
N GLY A 111 -22.83 20.61 0.88
CA GLY A 111 -22.70 19.26 0.34
C GLY A 111 -21.64 19.08 -0.76
N GLN A 112 -20.95 20.13 -1.19
CA GLN A 112 -19.88 20.04 -2.17
C GLN A 112 -18.59 19.51 -1.53
N GLN A 113 -18.00 18.46 -2.10
CA GLN A 113 -16.67 18.02 -1.71
C GLN A 113 -15.62 19.00 -2.24
N GLY A 114 -14.73 19.42 -1.35
CA GLY A 114 -13.64 20.34 -1.67
C GLY A 114 -12.52 20.25 -0.66
N ILE A 115 -11.42 20.91 -0.99
CA ILE A 115 -10.23 21.02 -0.15
C ILE A 115 -10.09 22.46 0.29
N VAL A 116 -9.83 22.66 1.57
CA VAL A 116 -9.63 23.98 2.18
C VAL A 116 -8.22 24.05 2.74
N ILE A 117 -7.48 25.09 2.38
CA ILE A 117 -6.15 25.38 2.93
C ILE A 117 -6.29 26.52 3.93
N LEU A 118 -5.74 26.31 5.13
CA LEU A 118 -5.76 27.28 6.23
C LEU A 118 -4.37 27.89 6.40
N ASP A 119 -4.28 29.11 6.94
CA ASP A 119 -2.99 29.68 7.35
C ASP A 119 -2.35 28.91 8.52
N ARG A 120 -3.18 28.31 9.38
CA ARG A 120 -2.76 27.47 10.50
C ARG A 120 -3.81 26.43 10.85
N THR A 121 -3.37 25.30 11.38
CA THR A 121 -4.30 24.23 11.79
C THR A 121 -3.71 23.34 12.89
N PRO A 122 -4.52 22.85 13.84
CA PRO A 122 -4.11 21.77 14.74
C PRO A 122 -4.30 20.37 14.13
N PHE A 123 -4.92 20.26 12.94
CA PHE A 123 -5.19 18.98 12.29
C PHE A 123 -3.93 18.38 11.68
N TYR A 124 -3.67 17.11 11.99
CA TYR A 124 -2.56 16.36 11.41
C TYR A 124 -2.88 16.03 9.95
N ALA A 125 -1.87 16.14 9.09
CA ALA A 125 -1.97 15.62 7.75
C ALA A 125 -1.98 14.08 7.80
N GLU A 126 -2.90 13.46 7.09
CA GLU A 126 -2.90 12.02 6.90
C GLU A 126 -1.71 11.63 6.01
N SER A 127 -0.62 11.18 6.63
CA SER A 127 0.54 10.64 5.92
C SER A 127 1.18 9.53 6.75
N GLY A 128 1.52 8.41 6.12
CA GLY A 128 2.29 7.33 6.78
C GLY A 128 1.52 6.48 7.80
N GLY A 129 0.18 6.40 7.70
CA GLY A 129 -0.63 5.47 8.50
C GLY A 129 -1.16 6.02 9.83
N GLN A 130 -0.95 7.31 10.12
CA GLN A 130 -1.72 8.01 11.16
C GLN A 130 -2.96 8.64 10.54
N ILE A 131 -4.12 8.29 11.10
CA ILE A 131 -5.40 8.93 10.80
C ILE A 131 -5.46 10.22 11.64
N GLY A 132 -5.61 11.36 10.98
CA GLY A 132 -5.78 12.69 11.57
C GLY A 132 -7.15 13.26 11.22
#